data_AF-A0A4Z1A4I4-F1
#
_entry.id   AF-A0A4Z1A4I4-F1
#
_cell.length_a   1.000
_cell.length_b   1.000
_cell.length_c   1.000
_cell.angle_alpha   90.00
_cell.angle_beta   90.00
_cell.angle_gamma   90.00
#
_symmetry.space_group_name_H-M   'P 1'
#
loop_
_entity.id
_entity.type
_entity.pdbx_description
1 polymer ?
#
loop_
_entity_poly.entity_id
_entity_poly.type
_entity_poly.pdbx_seq_one_letter_code
_entity_poly.pdbx_strand_id
1 'polypeptide(L)'
;MTVSDRQLKLIKEAAELLVMEHRLTADEAVLVISSAIKKELSTRNTNFDKLEKGSKIDRTSFTRSVVKSVQDALETNPYWRSHNLDKSIDNFYKVLHKHWD
;
A
#
# COMPACT_ATOMS: atom_id res chain seq x y z
N MET A 1 -12.25 14.79 4.25
CA MET A 1 -11.83 13.48 4.75
C MET A 1 -10.42 13.62 5.27
N THR A 2 -10.24 13.66 6.59
CA THR A 2 -8.92 13.69 7.23
C THR A 2 -8.31 12.29 7.17
N VAL A 3 -7.12 12.17 6.58
CA VAL A 3 -6.33 10.94 6.59
C VAL A 3 -5.87 10.71 8.03
N SER A 4 -6.07 9.51 8.60
CA SER A 4 -5.67 9.24 9.99
C SER A 4 -4.14 9.22 10.12
N ASP A 5 -3.61 9.55 11.31
CA ASP A 5 -2.16 9.52 11.57
C ASP A 5 -1.56 8.13 11.34
N ARG A 6 -2.33 7.08 11.63
CA ARG A 6 -1.95 5.69 11.37
C ARG A 6 -1.85 5.41 9.88
N GLN A 7 -2.83 5.88 9.10
CA GLN A 7 -2.80 5.77 7.64
C GLN A 7 -1.61 6.53 7.05
N LEU A 8 -1.28 7.73 7.57
CA LEU A 8 -0.09 8.49 7.15
C LEU A 8 1.21 7.75 7.49
N LYS A 9 1.32 7.17 8.69
CA LYS A 9 2.50 6.41 9.10
C LYS A 9 2.70 5.17 8.23
N LEU A 10 1.61 4.45 7.96
CA LEU A 10 1.61 3.30 7.06
C LEU A 10 2.06 3.69 5.65
N ILE A 11 1.55 4.79 5.09
CA ILE A 11 1.95 5.27 3.77
C ILE A 11 3.44 5.61 3.73
N LYS A 12 3.97 6.27 4.78
CA LYS A 12 5.39 6.66 4.84
C LYS A 12 6.32 5.45 4.92
N GLU A 13 6.10 4.53 5.86
CA GLU A 13 6.95 3.34 6.02
C GLU A 13 6.92 2.45 4.76
N ALA A 14 5.74 2.34 4.15
CA ALA A 14 5.58 1.54 2.96
C ALA A 14 6.16 2.24 1.71
N ALA A 15 6.16 3.58 1.66
CA ALA A 15 6.81 4.36 0.62
C ALA A 15 8.34 4.26 0.69
N GLU A 16 8.92 4.31 1.90
CA GLU A 16 10.37 4.14 2.09
C GLU A 16 10.88 2.81 1.51
N LEU A 17 10.12 1.73 1.68
CA LEU A 17 10.43 0.43 1.06
C LEU A 17 10.43 0.48 -0.47
N LEU A 18 9.42 1.13 -1.08
CA LEU A 18 9.35 1.24 -2.53
C LEU A 18 10.47 2.12 -3.09
N VAL A 19 10.87 3.19 -2.38
CA VAL A 19 11.99 4.06 -2.77
C VAL A 19 13.33 3.32 -2.70
N MET A 20 13.52 2.44 -1.71
CA MET A 20 14.77 1.68 -1.57
C MET A 20 14.92 0.59 -2.64
N GLU A 21 13.83 -0.08 -3.01
CA GLU A 21 13.86 -1.26 -3.88
C GLU A 21 13.56 -0.95 -5.36
N HIS A 22 13.05 0.25 -5.65
CA HIS A 22 12.70 0.70 -6.98
C HIS A 22 13.22 2.11 -7.25
N ARG A 23 13.22 2.51 -8.53
CA ARG A 23 13.60 3.86 -8.96
C ARG A 23 12.50 4.90 -8.74
N LEU A 24 11.69 4.74 -7.68
CA LEU A 24 10.66 5.71 -7.33
C LEU A 24 11.25 6.81 -6.45
N THR A 25 10.83 8.04 -6.68
CA THR A 25 10.98 9.12 -5.70
C THR A 25 10.00 8.91 -4.54
N ALA A 26 10.29 9.54 -3.39
CA ALA A 26 9.41 9.48 -2.23
C ALA A 26 7.98 9.96 -2.54
N ASP A 27 7.85 11.02 -3.34
CA ASP A 27 6.54 11.55 -3.74
C ASP A 27 5.77 10.57 -4.64
N GLU A 28 6.44 9.93 -5.59
CA GLU A 28 5.84 8.92 -6.45
C GLU A 28 5.36 7.70 -5.64
N ALA A 29 6.19 7.21 -4.72
CA ALA A 29 5.84 6.07 -3.87
C ALA A 29 4.61 6.40 -3.00
N VAL A 30 4.59 7.59 -2.38
CA VAL A 30 3.44 8.07 -1.60
C VAL A 30 2.19 8.17 -2.47
N LEU A 31 2.30 8.72 -3.67
CA LEU A 31 1.16 8.85 -4.60
C LEU A 31 0.60 7.49 -5.03
N VAL A 32 1.46 6.53 -5.37
CA VAL A 32 1.05 5.18 -5.79
C VAL A 32 0.32 4.47 -4.66
N ILE A 33 0.89 4.48 -3.45
CA ILE A 33 0.29 3.82 -2.28
C ILE A 33 -1.02 4.50 -1.88
N SER A 34 -1.04 5.83 -1.84
CA SER A 34 -2.24 6.60 -1.48
C SER A 34 -3.37 6.37 -2.49
N SER A 35 -3.04 6.28 -3.78
CA SER A 35 -4.01 5.99 -4.84
C SER A 35 -4.56 4.57 -4.73
N ALA A 36 -3.70 3.58 -4.45
CA ALA A 36 -4.11 2.20 -4.22
C ALA A 36 -5.05 2.07 -3.01
N ILE A 37 -4.70 2.69 -1.88
CA ILE A 37 -5.54 2.72 -0.67
C ILE A 37 -6.89 3.38 -0.97
N LYS A 38 -6.89 4.55 -1.61
CA LYS A 38 -8.13 5.29 -1.92
C LYS A 38 -9.03 4.50 -2.87
N LYS A 39 -8.45 3.88 -3.90
CA LYS A 39 -9.17 3.02 -4.84
C LYS A 39 -9.82 1.84 -4.12
N GLU A 40 -9.09 1.17 -3.24
CA GLU A 40 -9.61 0.01 -2.51
C GLU A 40 -10.71 0.40 -1.51
N LEU A 41 -10.52 1.49 -0.77
CA LEU A 41 -11.55 2.03 0.14
C LEU A 41 -12.84 2.39 -0.62
N SER A 42 -12.71 3.01 -1.79
CA SER A 42 -13.84 3.36 -2.65
C SER A 42 -14.54 2.12 -3.19
N THR A 43 -13.77 1.11 -3.64
CA THR A 43 -14.29 -0.16 -4.18
C THR A 43 -15.08 -0.93 -3.12
N ARG A 44 -14.61 -0.93 -1.87
CA ARG A 44 -15.29 -1.57 -0.73
C ARG A 44 -16.41 -0.71 -0.12
N ASN A 45 -16.61 0.51 -0.61
CA ASN A 45 -17.50 1.50 -0.03
C ASN A 45 -17.31 1.65 1.50
N THR A 46 -16.05 1.73 1.92
CA THR A 46 -15.65 1.79 3.34
C THR A 46 -14.66 2.94 3.59
N ASN A 47 -14.30 3.14 4.85
CA ASN A 47 -13.25 4.07 5.24
C ASN A 47 -12.23 3.36 6.14
N PHE A 48 -11.08 4.01 6.35
CA PHE A 48 -9.97 3.42 7.09
C PHE A 48 -10.38 3.10 8.54
N ASP A 49 -11.15 3.96 9.20
CA ASP A 49 -11.62 3.75 10.58
C ASP A 49 -12.53 2.53 10.73
N LYS A 50 -13.43 2.30 9.77
CA LYS A 50 -14.30 1.11 9.73
C LYS A 50 -13.49 -0.14 9.49
N LEU A 51 -12.46 -0.05 8.64
CA LEU A 51 -11.57 -1.17 8.35
C LEU A 51 -10.72 -1.54 9.57
N GLU A 52 -10.23 -0.56 10.33
CA GLU A 52 -9.51 -0.75 11.59
C GLU A 52 -10.35 -1.50 12.64
N LYS A 53 -11.63 -1.16 12.75
CA LYS A 53 -12.59 -1.82 13.65
C LYS A 53 -13.11 -3.16 13.10
N GLY A 54 -12.78 -3.49 11.87
CA GLY A 54 -13.23 -4.68 11.16
C GLY A 54 -12.51 -5.96 11.60
N SER A 55 -12.93 -7.08 10.99
CA SER A 55 -12.32 -8.37 11.27
C SER A 55 -10.86 -8.41 10.79
N LYS A 56 -10.05 -9.33 11.34
CA LYS A 56 -8.69 -9.57 10.84
C LYS A 56 -8.72 -9.98 9.37
N ILE A 57 -9.74 -10.77 8.97
CA ILE A 57 -9.93 -11.23 7.59
C ILE A 57 -10.14 -10.04 6.64
N ASP A 58 -10.94 -9.05 7.03
CA ASP A 58 -11.18 -7.85 6.22
C ASP A 58 -9.90 -7.03 6.03
N ARG A 59 -9.13 -6.84 7.11
CA ARG A 59 -7.84 -6.13 7.09
C ARG A 59 -6.80 -6.85 6.22
N THR A 60 -6.69 -8.17 6.32
CA THR A 60 -5.80 -8.97 5.47
C THR A 60 -6.24 -8.91 4.00
N SER A 61 -7.53 -9.05 3.72
CA SER A 61 -8.09 -8.94 2.36
C SER A 61 -7.83 -7.57 1.74
N PHE A 62 -8.04 -6.51 2.51
CA PHE A 62 -7.74 -5.14 2.10
C PHE A 62 -6.25 -4.95 1.78
N THR A 63 -5.38 -5.42 2.66
CA THR A 63 -3.94 -5.35 2.48
C THR A 63 -3.50 -6.04 1.18
N ARG A 64 -3.99 -7.27 0.92
CA ARG A 64 -3.68 -7.98 -0.32
C ARG A 64 -4.11 -7.22 -1.57
N SER A 65 -5.25 -6.54 -1.51
CA SER A 65 -5.81 -5.80 -2.65
C SER A 65 -5.03 -4.50 -2.92
N VAL A 66 -4.62 -3.80 -1.86
CA VAL A 66 -3.73 -2.63 -1.95
C VAL A 66 -2.37 -3.05 -2.53
N VAL A 67 -1.77 -4.12 -2.00
CA VAL A 67 -0.48 -4.67 -2.47
C VAL A 67 -0.55 -5.01 -3.95
N LYS A 68 -1.61 -5.70 -4.38
CA LYS A 68 -1.83 -6.01 -5.79
C LYS A 68 -1.95 -4.75 -6.65
N SER A 69 -2.70 -3.75 -6.21
CA SER A 69 -2.83 -2.49 -6.95
C SER A 69 -1.50 -1.74 -7.08
N VAL A 70 -0.64 -1.80 -6.06
CA VAL A 70 0.73 -1.23 -6.12
C VAL A 70 1.60 -2.04 -7.08
N GLN A 71 1.56 -3.37 -7.01
CA GLN A 71 2.28 -4.22 -7.96
C GLN A 71 1.87 -3.93 -9.40
N ASP A 72 0.57 -3.90 -9.70
CA ASP A 72 0.06 -3.60 -11.04
C ASP A 72 0.58 -2.23 -11.54
N ALA A 73 0.61 -1.22 -10.68
CA ALA A 73 1.14 0.11 -11.01
C ALA A 73 2.65 0.09 -11.32
N LEU A 74 3.44 -0.69 -10.56
CA LEU A 74 4.87 -0.84 -10.78
C LEU A 74 5.18 -1.65 -12.05
N GLU A 75 4.38 -2.66 -12.37
CA GLU A 75 4.54 -3.47 -13.59
C GLU A 75 4.17 -2.70 -14.86
N THR A 76 3.17 -1.83 -14.77
CA THR A 76 2.68 -1.02 -15.89
C THR A 76 3.67 0.08 -16.27
N ASN A 77 4.53 0.52 -15.34
CA ASN A 77 5.55 1.54 -15.60
C ASN A 77 6.94 0.92 -15.81
N PRO A 78 7.47 0.91 -17.05
CA PRO A 78 8.79 0.32 -17.35
C PRO A 78 9.94 0.96 -16.57
N TYR A 79 9.80 2.22 -16.16
CA TYR A 79 10.84 2.97 -15.44
C TYR A 79 10.96 2.58 -13.97
N TRP A 80 9.88 2.06 -13.38
CA TRP A 80 9.81 1.62 -11.98
C TRP A 80 10.07 0.12 -11.81
N ARG A 81 10.16 -0.60 -12.92
CA ARG A 81 10.33 -2.05 -12.96
C ARG A 81 11.70 -2.42 -12.36
N SER A 82 11.65 -3.10 -11.22
CA SER A 82 12.83 -3.65 -10.53
C SER A 82 12.94 -5.13 -10.84
N HIS A 83 14.17 -5.65 -10.89
CA HIS A 83 14.41 -7.10 -10.99
C HIS A 83 13.91 -7.85 -9.74
N ASN A 84 13.71 -7.15 -8.62
CA ASN A 84 13.32 -7.72 -7.33
C ASN A 84 11.87 -7.39 -6.93
N LEU A 85 11.00 -7.07 -7.90
CA LEU A 85 9.61 -6.65 -7.65
C LEU A 85 8.86 -7.62 -6.73
N ASP A 86 8.96 -8.94 -6.95
CA ASP A 86 8.24 -9.91 -6.11
C ASP A 86 8.67 -9.85 -4.63
N LYS A 87 9.96 -9.62 -4.38
CA LYS A 87 10.52 -9.54 -3.03
C LYS A 87 10.15 -8.23 -2.34
N SER A 88 10.18 -7.12 -3.07
CA SER A 88 9.77 -5.82 -2.53
C SER A 88 8.27 -5.80 -2.22
N ILE A 89 7.45 -6.42 -3.06
CA ILE A 89 6.01 -6.58 -2.85
C ILE A 89 5.70 -7.48 -1.64
N ASP A 90 6.43 -8.58 -1.42
CA ASP A 90 6.27 -9.41 -0.21
C ASP A 90 6.65 -8.65 1.07
N ASN A 91 7.74 -7.87 1.04
CA ASN A 91 8.13 -6.99 2.15
C ASN A 91 7.07 -5.90 2.40
N PHE A 92 6.53 -5.31 1.34
CA PHE A 92 5.45 -4.33 1.41
C PHE A 92 4.19 -4.93 2.04
N TYR A 93 3.79 -6.15 1.64
CA TYR A 93 2.70 -6.89 2.28
C TYR A 93 2.96 -7.11 3.77
N LYS A 94 4.17 -7.53 4.17
CA LYS A 94 4.53 -7.76 5.58
C LYS A 94 4.44 -6.48 6.43
N VAL A 95 4.93 -5.35 5.93
CA VAL A 95 4.83 -4.06 6.63
C VAL A 95 3.38 -3.65 6.79
N LEU A 96 2.59 -3.68 5.71
CA LEU A 96 1.17 -3.36 5.77
C LEU A 96 0.40 -4.30 6.72
N HIS A 97 0.71 -5.59 6.69
CA HIS A 97 0.08 -6.56 7.57
C HIS A 97 0.41 -6.30 9.05
N LYS A 98 1.69 -6.00 9.35
CA LYS A 98 2.15 -5.70 10.70
C LYS A 98 1.49 -4.46 11.29
N HIS A 99 1.10 -3.48 10.46
CA HIS A 99 0.35 -2.31 10.93
C HIS A 99 -1.06 -2.64 11.45
N TRP A 100 -1.59 -3.85 11.23
CA TRP A 100 -2.91 -4.26 11.72
C TRP A 100 -2.87 -5.08 13.01
N ASP A 101 -1.74 -5.72 13.32
CA ASP A 101 -1.52 -6.44 14.58
C ASP A 101 -1.13 -5.46 15.70
#